data_AF-B2JBI3-F1
#
_entry.id   AF-B2JBI3-F1
#
_cell.length_a   1.000
_cell.length_b   1.000
_cell.length_c   1.000
_cell.angle_alpha   90.00
_cell.angle_beta   90.00
_cell.angle_gamma   90.00
#
_symmetry.space_group_name_H-M   'P 1'
#
loop_
_entity.id
_entity.type
_entity.pdbx_description
1 polymer ?
#
loop_
_entity_poly.entity_id
_entity_poly.type
_entity_poly.pdbx_seq_one_letter_code
_entity_poly.pdbx_strand_id
1 'polypeptide(L)'
;MGEYGESVYDMAKANDWTKATANLTSLQNAAKSLRTEIKGKNKTELVQLDAKIAALKGAVTDKNRISAMRDANQVTLISANITKEFEPKVPVEVTLLDYYGRDLEIWSITGNTSQLKTTASEMRRTWNAVRPSILARGGTTQVQKFDGLVASVEAAKLSRDYAHLATPVLDEVDNLEKVFK
;
A
#
# COMPACT_ATOMS: atom_id res chain seq x y z
N MET A 1 9.20 -3.08 -7.59
CA MET A 1 8.04 -4.00 -7.46
C MET A 1 6.87 -3.30 -6.79
N GLY A 2 7.01 -2.86 -5.53
CA GLY A 2 6.00 -2.04 -4.85
C GLY A 2 5.58 -0.80 -5.65
N GLU A 3 6.56 -0.05 -6.17
CA GLU A 3 6.34 1.12 -7.06
C GLU A 3 5.50 0.81 -8.32
N TYR A 4 5.61 -0.41 -8.87
CA TYR A 4 4.78 -0.80 -10.02
C TYR A 4 3.35 -1.15 -9.61
N GLY A 5 3.14 -1.72 -8.41
CA GLY A 5 1.81 -1.95 -7.85
C GLY A 5 1.09 -0.61 -7.63
N GLU A 6 1.76 0.33 -6.99
CA GLU A 6 1.31 1.72 -6.85
C GLU A 6 1.02 2.38 -8.20
N SER A 7 1.93 2.28 -9.18
CA SER A 7 1.71 2.88 -10.49
C SER A 7 0.47 2.34 -11.20
N VAL A 8 0.20 1.02 -11.09
CA VAL A 8 -1.06 0.46 -11.64
C VAL A 8 -2.27 0.98 -10.89
N TYR A 9 -2.19 1.10 -9.56
CA TYR A 9 -3.25 1.68 -8.73
C TYR A 9 -3.61 3.10 -9.19
N ASP A 10 -2.63 3.98 -9.33
CA ASP A 10 -2.85 5.38 -9.70
C ASP A 10 -3.45 5.51 -11.10
N MET A 11 -2.97 4.70 -12.04
CA MET A 11 -3.50 4.71 -13.40
C MET A 11 -4.92 4.15 -13.47
N ALA A 12 -5.24 3.12 -12.68
CA ALA A 12 -6.61 2.62 -12.56
C ALA A 12 -7.52 3.68 -11.92
N LYS A 13 -7.08 4.34 -10.84
CA LYS A 13 -7.80 5.44 -10.19
C LYS A 13 -8.13 6.58 -11.17
N ALA A 14 -7.17 6.93 -12.02
CA ALA A 14 -7.32 7.94 -13.08
C ALA A 14 -8.10 7.45 -14.32
N ASN A 15 -8.48 6.16 -14.40
CA ASN A 15 -9.03 5.50 -15.58
C ASN A 15 -8.09 5.54 -16.82
N ASP A 16 -6.79 5.71 -16.61
CA ASP A 16 -5.77 5.65 -17.66
C ASP A 16 -5.38 4.19 -17.93
N TRP A 17 -6.27 3.46 -18.59
CA TRP A 17 -6.13 2.02 -18.83
C TRP A 17 -4.93 1.66 -19.71
N THR A 18 -4.52 2.57 -20.59
CA THR A 18 -3.32 2.41 -21.42
C THR A 18 -2.08 2.37 -20.52
N LYS A 19 -1.93 3.36 -19.63
CA LYS A 19 -0.80 3.37 -18.68
C LYS A 19 -0.93 2.29 -17.61
N ALA A 20 -2.14 1.93 -17.18
CA ALA A 20 -2.34 0.81 -16.26
C ALA A 20 -1.84 -0.51 -16.87
N THR A 21 -2.10 -0.73 -18.16
CA THR A 21 -1.62 -1.92 -18.91
C THR A 21 -0.09 -1.92 -19.05
N ALA A 22 0.51 -0.76 -19.36
CA ALA A 22 1.96 -0.63 -19.46
C ALA A 22 2.67 -0.89 -18.12
N ASN A 23 2.15 -0.32 -17.02
CA ASN A 23 2.68 -0.55 -15.68
C ASN A 23 2.46 -1.99 -15.21
N LEU A 24 1.33 -2.61 -15.54
CA LEU A 24 1.08 -4.03 -15.26
C LEU A 24 2.08 -4.95 -15.97
N THR A 25 2.47 -4.61 -17.19
CA THR A 25 3.51 -5.36 -17.92
C THR A 25 4.86 -5.26 -17.21
N SER A 26 5.21 -4.06 -16.74
CA SER A 26 6.43 -3.83 -15.96
C SER A 26 6.42 -4.60 -14.64
N LEU A 27 5.29 -4.58 -13.93
CA LEU A 27 5.06 -5.36 -12.71
C LEU A 27 5.24 -6.86 -12.97
N GLN A 28 4.66 -7.40 -14.03
CA GLN A 28 4.78 -8.82 -14.40
C GLN A 28 6.23 -9.23 -14.67
N ASN A 29 7.00 -8.37 -15.33
CA ASN A 29 8.42 -8.62 -15.59
C ASN A 29 9.27 -8.56 -14.31
N ALA A 30 8.98 -7.60 -13.43
CA ALA A 30 9.63 -7.52 -12.12
C ALA A 30 9.30 -8.75 -11.25
N ALA A 31 8.05 -9.24 -11.27
CA ALA A 31 7.66 -10.42 -10.52
C ALA A 31 8.32 -11.71 -11.05
N LYS A 32 8.56 -11.82 -12.36
CA LYS A 32 9.37 -12.92 -12.93
C LYS A 32 10.82 -12.87 -12.40
N SER A 33 11.43 -11.69 -12.35
CA SER A 33 12.80 -11.53 -11.85
C SER A 33 12.89 -11.89 -10.37
N LEU A 34 11.94 -11.42 -9.55
CA LEU A 34 11.87 -11.75 -8.12
C LEU A 34 11.84 -13.27 -7.87
N ARG A 35 11.08 -14.04 -8.66
CA ARG A 35 11.03 -15.51 -8.53
C ARG A 35 12.38 -16.17 -8.71
N THR A 36 13.25 -15.60 -9.54
CA THR A 36 14.59 -16.15 -9.78
C THR A 36 15.58 -15.82 -8.66
N GLU A 37 15.35 -14.71 -7.96
CA GLU A 37 16.22 -14.21 -6.89
C GLU A 37 15.88 -14.86 -5.52
N ILE A 38 14.60 -15.11 -5.25
CA ILE A 38 14.17 -15.66 -3.96
C ILE A 38 14.32 -17.18 -3.90
N LYS A 39 15.11 -17.65 -2.93
CA LYS A 39 15.31 -19.07 -2.66
C LYS A 39 14.43 -19.55 -1.50
N GLY A 40 13.30 -20.16 -1.83
CA GLY A 40 12.65 -21.22 -1.04
C GLY A 40 11.80 -20.83 0.17
N LYS A 41 12.08 -19.73 0.89
CA LYS A 41 11.32 -19.37 2.10
C LYS A 41 9.99 -18.67 1.82
N ASN A 42 9.90 -17.84 0.79
CA ASN A 42 8.66 -17.09 0.46
C ASN A 42 7.81 -17.78 -0.61
N LYS A 43 7.84 -19.12 -0.70
CA LYS A 43 7.11 -19.84 -1.76
C LYS A 43 5.61 -19.57 -1.72
N THR A 44 5.03 -19.46 -0.53
CA THR A 44 3.61 -19.19 -0.35
C THR A 44 3.26 -17.78 -0.82
N GLU A 45 4.04 -16.78 -0.41
CA GLU A 45 3.85 -15.38 -0.79
C GLU A 45 4.06 -15.17 -2.29
N LEU A 46 5.01 -15.88 -2.91
CA LEU A 46 5.20 -15.87 -4.36
C LEU A 46 3.98 -16.44 -5.11
N VAL A 47 3.37 -17.52 -4.62
CA VAL A 47 2.12 -18.06 -5.19
C VAL A 47 0.97 -17.07 -5.02
N GLN A 48 0.87 -16.41 -3.86
CA GLN A 48 -0.14 -15.39 -3.62
C GLN A 48 0.07 -14.17 -4.53
N LEU A 49 1.31 -13.74 -4.70
CA LEU A 49 1.69 -12.64 -5.60
C LEU A 49 1.25 -12.94 -7.03
N ASP A 50 1.52 -14.15 -7.50
CA ASP A 50 1.15 -14.59 -8.85
C ASP A 50 -0.35 -14.60 -9.07
N ALA A 51 -1.09 -15.13 -8.11
CA ALA A 51 -2.54 -15.12 -8.14
C ALA A 51 -3.09 -13.68 -8.15
N LYS A 52 -2.49 -12.77 -7.38
CA LYS A 52 -2.90 -11.36 -7.36
C LYS A 52 -2.55 -10.61 -8.64
N ILE A 53 -1.39 -10.86 -9.24
CA ILE A 53 -1.03 -10.30 -10.54
C ILE A 53 -1.97 -10.80 -11.64
N ALA A 54 -2.39 -12.07 -11.59
CA ALA A 54 -3.37 -12.62 -12.52
C ALA A 54 -4.76 -11.96 -12.34
N ALA A 55 -5.22 -11.80 -11.10
CA ALA A 55 -6.47 -11.10 -10.80
C ALA A 55 -6.43 -9.64 -11.27
N LEU A 56 -5.33 -8.93 -10.98
CA LEU A 56 -5.10 -7.56 -11.42
C LEU A 56 -5.12 -7.45 -12.94
N LYS A 57 -4.52 -8.41 -13.66
CA LYS A 57 -4.59 -8.46 -15.13
C LYS A 57 -6.03 -8.56 -15.64
N GLY A 58 -6.84 -9.42 -15.03
CA GLY A 58 -8.27 -9.52 -15.34
C GLY A 58 -8.97 -8.18 -15.12
N ALA A 59 -8.78 -7.58 -13.94
CA ALA A 59 -9.40 -6.30 -13.59
C ALA A 59 -8.99 -5.14 -14.53
N VAL A 60 -7.72 -5.06 -14.94
CA VAL A 60 -7.25 -4.06 -15.92
C VAL A 60 -7.84 -4.30 -17.30
N THR A 61 -7.93 -5.56 -17.74
CA THR A 61 -8.52 -5.93 -19.04
C THR A 61 -10.01 -5.57 -19.09
N ASP A 62 -10.73 -5.87 -18.01
CA ASP A 62 -12.15 -5.57 -17.86
C ASP A 62 -12.41 -4.08 -17.53
N LYS A 63 -11.36 -3.28 -17.36
CA LYS A 63 -11.43 -1.87 -16.92
C LYS A 63 -12.23 -1.69 -15.63
N ASN A 64 -12.16 -2.69 -14.74
CA ASN A 64 -12.83 -2.67 -13.46
C ASN A 64 -11.99 -1.86 -12.46
N ARG A 65 -12.29 -0.56 -12.35
CA ARG A 65 -11.55 0.39 -11.51
C ARG A 65 -11.33 -0.09 -10.08
N ILE A 66 -12.39 -0.49 -9.39
CA ILE A 66 -12.29 -0.84 -7.96
C ILE A 66 -11.49 -2.12 -7.77
N SER A 67 -11.72 -3.14 -8.60
CA SER A 67 -10.95 -4.38 -8.53
C SER A 67 -9.48 -4.15 -8.88
N ALA A 68 -9.20 -3.32 -9.89
CA ALA A 68 -7.83 -3.01 -10.30
C ALA A 68 -7.07 -2.26 -9.19
N MET A 69 -7.68 -1.22 -8.59
CA MET A 69 -7.10 -0.51 -7.44
C MET A 69 -6.84 -1.48 -6.28
N ARG A 70 -7.83 -2.29 -5.89
CA ARG A 70 -7.68 -3.24 -4.77
C ARG A 70 -6.59 -4.27 -5.03
N ASP A 71 -6.61 -4.91 -6.20
CA ASP A 71 -5.66 -6.00 -6.49
C ASP A 71 -4.25 -5.45 -6.69
N ALA A 72 -4.09 -4.22 -7.20
CA ALA A 72 -2.82 -3.51 -7.23
C ALA A 72 -2.29 -3.20 -5.82
N ASN A 73 -3.15 -2.71 -4.91
CA ASN A 73 -2.75 -2.46 -3.52
C ASN A 73 -2.33 -3.77 -2.81
N GLN A 74 -3.03 -4.87 -3.08
CA GLN A 74 -2.66 -6.20 -2.54
C GLN A 74 -1.30 -6.70 -3.05
N VAL A 75 -0.93 -6.38 -4.29
CA VAL A 75 0.42 -6.67 -4.79
C VAL A 75 1.48 -5.91 -3.99
N THR A 76 1.23 -4.65 -3.60
CA THR A 76 2.12 -3.88 -2.73
C THR A 76 2.30 -4.55 -1.37
N LEU A 77 1.20 -4.96 -0.71
CA LEU A 77 1.24 -5.68 0.57
C LEU A 77 2.09 -6.96 0.49
N ILE A 78 1.83 -7.80 -0.51
CA ILE A 78 2.55 -9.07 -0.66
C ILE A 78 4.03 -8.80 -0.96
N SER A 79 4.32 -7.83 -1.83
CA SER A 79 5.70 -7.45 -2.15
C SER A 79 6.44 -6.96 -0.91
N ALA A 80 5.81 -6.12 -0.08
CA ALA A 80 6.39 -5.61 1.15
C ALA A 80 6.73 -6.74 2.14
N ASN A 81 5.82 -7.70 2.31
CA ASN A 81 6.04 -8.89 3.14
C ASN A 81 7.20 -9.76 2.64
N ILE A 82 7.25 -10.00 1.32
CA ILE A 82 8.36 -10.72 0.70
C ILE A 82 9.69 -9.99 0.96
N THR A 83 9.70 -8.66 0.83
CA THR A 83 10.94 -7.89 0.96
C THR A 83 11.45 -7.73 2.39
N LYS A 84 10.63 -8.07 3.39
CA LYS A 84 10.97 -7.90 4.80
C LYS A 84 12.26 -8.61 5.20
N GLU A 85 12.55 -9.76 4.59
CA GLU A 85 13.76 -10.53 4.88
C GLU A 85 15.07 -9.87 4.39
N PHE A 86 14.97 -8.89 3.48
CA PHE A 86 16.13 -8.19 2.95
C PHE A 86 16.47 -6.90 3.70
N GLU A 87 15.79 -6.66 4.83
CA GLU A 87 16.03 -5.50 5.71
C GLU A 87 16.16 -4.19 4.94
N PRO A 88 15.11 -3.77 4.21
CA PRO A 88 15.17 -2.58 3.37
C PRO A 88 15.52 -1.33 4.20
N LYS A 89 16.24 -0.39 3.57
CA LYS A 89 16.65 0.88 4.19
C LYS A 89 15.47 1.66 4.78
N VAL A 90 14.34 1.65 4.05
CA VAL A 90 13.05 2.13 4.56
C VAL A 90 12.33 0.92 5.18
N PRO A 91 11.90 0.98 6.46
CA PRO A 91 11.18 -0.12 7.08
C PRO A 91 9.90 -0.48 6.32
N VAL A 92 9.61 -1.78 6.22
CA VAL A 92 8.40 -2.31 5.57
C VAL A 92 7.14 -1.68 6.15
N GLU A 93 7.13 -1.38 7.45
CA GLU A 93 6.02 -0.73 8.12
C GLU A 93 5.67 0.64 7.49
N VAL A 94 6.64 1.40 6.96
CA VAL A 94 6.35 2.66 6.25
C VAL A 94 5.58 2.38 4.96
N THR A 95 6.00 1.38 4.18
CA THR A 95 5.27 0.93 2.98
C THR A 95 3.87 0.40 3.31
N LEU A 96 3.70 -0.25 4.47
CA LEU A 96 2.37 -0.69 4.92
C LEU A 96 1.45 0.48 5.27
N LEU A 97 1.96 1.59 5.81
CA LEU A 97 1.16 2.78 6.05
C LEU A 97 0.60 3.38 4.75
N ASP A 98 1.40 3.37 3.69
CA ASP A 98 0.97 3.75 2.34
C ASP A 98 -0.12 2.80 1.80
N TYR A 99 0.07 1.48 1.94
CA TYR A 99 -0.96 0.48 1.66
C TYR A 99 -2.28 0.77 2.40
N TYR A 100 -2.23 1.11 3.70
CA TYR A 100 -3.44 1.41 4.47
C TYR A 100 -4.09 2.73 4.03
N GLY A 101 -3.31 3.75 3.65
CA GLY A 101 -3.83 4.98 3.06
C GLY A 101 -4.66 4.71 1.79
N ARG A 102 -4.17 3.83 0.90
CA ARG A 102 -4.91 3.41 -0.30
C ARG A 102 -6.14 2.54 0.03
N ASP A 103 -6.07 1.70 1.06
CA ASP A 103 -7.22 0.93 1.53
C ASP A 103 -8.33 1.85 2.06
N LEU A 104 -7.99 2.93 2.77
CA LEU A 104 -8.96 3.93 3.20
C LEU A 104 -9.71 4.51 1.98
N GLU A 105 -9.00 4.86 0.91
CA GLU A 105 -9.62 5.34 -0.33
C GLU A 105 -10.54 4.28 -0.96
N ILE A 106 -10.04 3.06 -1.17
CA ILE A 106 -10.80 1.96 -1.79
C ILE A 106 -12.09 1.68 -1.01
N TRP A 107 -11.98 1.44 0.29
CA TRP A 107 -13.11 1.01 1.10
C TRP A 107 -14.12 2.14 1.33
N SER A 108 -13.67 3.39 1.29
CA SER A 108 -14.55 4.55 1.33
C SER A 108 -15.43 4.64 0.09
N ILE A 109 -14.87 4.37 -1.10
CA ILE A 109 -15.62 4.35 -2.36
C ILE A 109 -16.71 3.26 -2.34
N THR A 110 -16.41 2.09 -1.78
CA THR A 110 -17.39 0.99 -1.69
C THR A 110 -18.33 1.08 -0.50
N GLY A 111 -18.14 2.06 0.40
CA GLY A 111 -18.92 2.20 1.63
C GLY A 111 -18.69 1.07 2.66
N ASN A 112 -17.58 0.36 2.58
CA ASN A 112 -17.33 -0.82 3.43
C ASN A 112 -16.76 -0.41 4.79
N THR A 113 -17.65 0.02 5.69
CA THR A 113 -17.28 0.54 7.02
C THR A 113 -16.61 -0.48 7.93
N SER A 114 -16.89 -1.78 7.74
CA SER A 114 -16.19 -2.84 8.47
C SER A 114 -14.71 -2.88 8.09
N GLN A 115 -14.41 -2.87 6.79
CA GLN A 115 -13.03 -2.83 6.31
C GLN A 115 -12.31 -1.55 6.70
N LEU A 116 -12.99 -0.38 6.63
CA LEU A 116 -12.41 0.89 7.08
C LEU A 116 -11.94 0.86 8.54
N LYS A 117 -12.75 0.28 9.44
CA LYS A 117 -12.38 0.12 10.85
C LYS A 117 -11.21 -0.84 11.04
N THR A 118 -11.19 -1.93 10.27
CA THR A 118 -10.04 -2.86 10.27
C THR A 118 -8.78 -2.15 9.81
N THR A 119 -8.83 -1.43 8.67
CA THR A 119 -7.71 -0.64 8.15
C THR A 119 -7.22 0.39 9.17
N ALA A 120 -8.11 1.10 9.87
CA ALA A 120 -7.75 2.05 10.91
C ALA A 120 -6.97 1.38 12.07
N SER A 121 -7.44 0.24 12.55
CA SER A 121 -6.78 -0.54 13.61
C SER A 121 -5.39 -1.05 13.18
N GLU A 122 -5.29 -1.58 11.96
CA GLU A 122 -4.01 -2.07 11.42
C GLU A 122 -3.02 -0.93 11.16
N MET A 123 -3.50 0.23 10.70
CA MET A 123 -2.70 1.45 10.57
C MET A 123 -2.14 1.90 11.92
N ARG A 124 -2.97 1.94 12.98
CA ARG A 124 -2.50 2.27 14.34
C ARG A 124 -1.43 1.31 14.82
N ARG A 125 -1.64 0.00 14.65
CA ARG A 125 -0.67 -1.02 15.07
C ARG A 125 0.67 -0.85 14.35
N THR A 126 0.61 -0.68 13.04
CA THR A 126 1.79 -0.47 12.19
C THR A 126 2.51 0.82 12.54
N TRP A 127 1.77 1.90 12.76
CA TRP A 127 2.32 3.17 13.20
C TRP A 127 3.09 3.03 14.52
N ASN A 128 2.49 2.39 15.52
CA ASN A 128 3.12 2.18 16.81
C ASN A 128 4.44 1.39 16.70
N ALA A 129 4.54 0.47 15.73
CA ALA A 129 5.75 -0.31 15.50
C ALA A 129 6.89 0.52 14.89
N VAL A 130 6.60 1.42 13.94
CA VAL A 130 7.64 2.17 13.22
C VAL A 130 7.98 3.52 13.86
N ARG A 131 7.06 4.10 14.62
CA ARG A 131 7.19 5.41 15.28
C ARG A 131 8.51 5.59 16.06
N PRO A 132 8.98 4.63 16.89
CA PRO A 132 10.25 4.77 17.60
C PRO A 132 11.46 4.92 16.66
N SER A 133 11.47 4.20 15.54
CA SER A 133 12.57 4.22 14.57
C SER A 133 12.67 5.54 13.80
N ILE A 134 11.54 6.22 13.61
CA ILE A 134 11.48 7.56 13.01
C ILE A 134 11.98 8.62 14.01
N LEU A 135 11.55 8.53 15.27
CA LEU A 135 12.04 9.39 16.35
C LEU A 135 13.55 9.28 16.54
N ALA A 136 14.10 8.06 16.54
CA ALA A 136 15.54 7.81 16.67
C ALA A 136 16.37 8.44 15.54
N ARG A 137 15.73 8.76 14.40
CA ARG A 137 16.34 9.43 13.25
C ARG A 137 16.06 10.94 13.21
N GLY A 138 15.48 11.50 14.29
CA GLY A 138 15.18 12.93 14.39
C GLY A 138 13.88 13.37 13.71
N GLY A 139 13.05 12.44 13.25
CA GLY A 139 11.78 12.72 12.56
C GLY A 139 10.64 13.20 13.46
N THR A 140 10.90 14.07 14.43
CA THR A 140 9.93 14.53 15.45
C THR A 140 8.71 15.19 14.82
N THR A 141 8.92 16.04 13.81
CA THR A 141 7.82 16.73 13.12
C THR A 141 6.93 15.75 12.37
N GLN A 142 7.51 14.77 11.68
CA GLN A 142 6.76 13.75 10.94
C GLN A 142 5.96 12.86 11.90
N VAL A 143 6.55 12.53 13.05
CA VAL A 143 5.86 11.76 14.11
C VAL A 143 4.64 12.52 14.63
N GLN A 144 4.77 13.80 14.93
CA GLN A 144 3.64 14.61 15.41
C GLN A 144 2.51 14.70 14.37
N LYS A 145 2.85 14.91 13.10
CA LYS A 145 1.87 14.98 12.01
C LYS A 145 1.14 13.65 11.85
N PHE A 146 1.90 12.55 11.76
CA PHE A 146 1.31 11.24 11.55
C PHE A 146 0.53 10.74 12.78
N ASP A 147 0.95 11.08 14.01
CA ASP A 147 0.17 10.83 15.23
C ASP A 147 -1.25 11.44 15.11
N GLY A 148 -1.34 12.68 14.63
CA GLY A 148 -2.61 13.38 14.40
C GLY A 148 -3.47 12.74 13.30
N LEU A 149 -2.84 12.28 12.21
CA LEU A 149 -3.52 11.59 11.12
C LEU A 149 -4.11 10.26 11.59
N VAL A 150 -3.33 9.43 12.28
CA VAL A 150 -3.83 8.14 12.80
C VAL A 150 -4.97 8.37 13.81
N ALA A 151 -4.86 9.37 14.69
CA ALA A 151 -5.94 9.71 15.60
C ALA A 151 -7.22 10.17 14.86
N SER A 152 -7.08 10.91 13.77
CA SER A 152 -8.21 11.32 12.92
C SER A 152 -8.85 10.13 12.21
N VAL A 153 -8.04 9.19 11.72
CA VAL A 153 -8.52 7.94 11.09
C VAL A 153 -9.29 7.07 12.09
N GLU A 154 -8.82 6.95 13.32
CA GLU A 154 -9.53 6.20 14.37
C GLU A 154 -10.84 6.87 14.79
N ALA A 155 -10.90 8.21 14.76
CA ALA A 155 -12.09 8.97 15.11
C ALA A 155 -13.14 9.00 14.00
N ALA A 156 -12.76 8.69 12.75
CA ALA A 156 -13.65 8.70 11.60
C ALA A 156 -14.77 7.65 11.75
N LYS A 157 -16.01 8.05 11.41
CA LYS A 157 -17.20 7.19 11.58
C LYS A 157 -17.86 6.85 10.26
N LEU A 158 -17.81 7.78 9.31
CA LEU A 158 -18.48 7.67 8.03
C LEU A 158 -17.45 7.46 6.93
N SER A 159 -17.81 6.73 5.87
CA SER A 159 -16.92 6.46 4.74
C SER A 159 -16.32 7.72 4.14
N ARG A 160 -17.07 8.83 4.09
CA ARG A 160 -16.55 10.12 3.62
C ARG A 160 -15.44 10.69 4.52
N ASP A 161 -15.51 10.46 5.82
CA ASP A 161 -14.51 10.98 6.78
C ASP A 161 -13.18 10.27 6.53
N TYR A 162 -13.21 8.95 6.32
CA TYR A 162 -12.04 8.17 5.90
C TYR A 162 -11.51 8.60 4.52
N ALA A 163 -12.40 8.86 3.55
CA ALA A 163 -12.00 9.32 2.23
C ALA A 163 -11.19 10.63 2.29
N HIS A 164 -11.60 11.58 3.13
CA HIS A 164 -10.90 12.85 3.32
C HIS A 164 -9.51 12.69 3.95
N LEU A 165 -9.24 11.57 4.62
CA LEU A 165 -7.97 11.29 5.29
C LEU A 165 -6.99 10.49 4.44
N ALA A 166 -7.45 9.83 3.37
CA ALA A 166 -6.60 8.98 2.53
C ALA A 166 -5.40 9.76 1.94
N THR A 167 -5.64 10.87 1.23
CA THR A 167 -4.55 11.68 0.66
C THR A 167 -3.62 12.27 1.72
N PRO A 168 -4.10 12.93 2.80
CA PRO A 168 -3.22 13.40 3.86
C PRO A 168 -2.34 12.31 4.50
N VAL A 169 -2.85 11.07 4.63
CA VAL A 169 -2.05 9.93 5.08
C VAL A 169 -0.95 9.62 4.07
N LEU A 170 -1.29 9.45 2.80
CA LEU A 170 -0.33 9.11 1.74
C LEU A 170 0.78 10.17 1.61
N ASP A 171 0.40 11.45 1.59
CA ASP A 171 1.34 12.59 1.51
C ASP A 171 2.32 12.62 2.69
N GLU A 172 1.87 12.25 3.89
CA GLU A 172 2.76 12.21 5.04
C GLU A 172 3.63 10.94 5.07
N VAL A 173 3.18 9.82 4.50
CA VAL A 173 4.04 8.64 4.33
C VAL A 173 5.25 8.96 3.45
N ASP A 174 5.10 9.75 2.38
CA ASP A 174 6.23 10.24 1.59
C ASP A 174 7.26 11.00 2.44
N ASN A 175 6.79 11.75 3.45
CA ASN A 175 7.66 12.45 4.37
C ASN A 175 8.32 11.52 5.39
N LEU A 176 7.65 10.44 5.80
CA LEU A 176 8.23 9.39 6.63
C LEU A 176 9.37 8.67 5.89
N GLU A 177 9.20 8.35 4.61
CA GLU A 177 10.24 7.69 3.82
C GLU A 177 11.53 8.53 3.76
N LYS A 178 11.40 9.85 3.62
CA LYS A 178 12.53 10.79 3.57
C LYS A 178 13.38 10.77 4.85
N VAL A 179 12.82 10.37 6.00
CA VAL A 179 13.58 10.23 7.26
C VAL A 179 14.57 9.07 7.19
N PHE A 180 14.32 8.08 6.33
CA PHE A 180 15.17 6.90 6.17
C PHE A 180 16.12 6.98 4.98
N LYS A 181 15.91 7.92 4.04
CA LYS A 181 16.72 8.13 2.83
C LYS A 181 17.94 8.98 3.13
#